data_AF-A0A2C9M9V8-F1
#
_entry.id   AF-A0A2C9M9V8-F1
#
_cell.length_a   1.000
_cell.length_b   1.000
_cell.length_c   1.000
_cell.angle_alpha   90.00
_cell.angle_beta   90.00
_cell.angle_gamma   90.00
#
_symmetry.space_group_name_H-M   'P 1'
#
loop_
_entity.id
_entity.type
_entity.pdbx_description
1 polymer ?
#
loop_
_entity_poly.entity_id
_entity_poly.type
_entity_poly.pdbx_seq_one_letter_code
_entity_poly.pdbx_strand_id
1 'polypeptide(L)'
;MVLGWIPKGDFNIQHGLLLCASSVFTAALASLILGSIMVLVVLLSRYFKINPDNVATPIAASLGDLVTLSILAWVGNLLYEAIGKQVWLAPTIIVVFALLLPLWVVICIRNKYTNDVIYSGWVPVLSAMMISSLGGLILDFTVANYDGIAVFQPVINGVGGNLAAVHASRISTSLHQKGRPGGPVRDAHLKGCLNIFKVFFGSGVHSKAARVLTLLVIPGHLLFSFTIFYLRAGHTSSSLLFQCFYLSAALLQVVLLIYIATWLVPLIWVKGSDPDNVAIPYLTAIGDLLGTAFLAVAFHFLFLLGDRDADVSE
;
A
#
# COMPACT_ATOMS: atom_id res chain seq x y z
N MET A 1 -16.58 4.27 0.13
CA MET A 1 -17.99 3.84 0.31
C MET A 1 -18.99 5.01 0.36
N VAL A 2 -18.68 6.15 0.98
CA VAL A 2 -19.56 7.36 0.97
C VAL A 2 -19.38 8.23 -0.29
N LEU A 3 -18.16 8.30 -0.84
CA LEU A 3 -17.86 9.26 -1.91
C LEU A 3 -18.41 8.89 -3.29
N GLY A 4 -18.58 7.59 -3.59
CA GLY A 4 -19.21 7.12 -4.85
C GLY A 4 -20.73 7.12 -4.85
N TRP A 5 -21.38 7.45 -3.72
CA TRP A 5 -22.84 7.59 -3.63
C TRP A 5 -23.30 8.98 -4.10
N ILE A 6 -22.45 10.00 -3.91
CA ILE A 6 -22.69 11.39 -4.28
C ILE A 6 -23.08 11.54 -5.77
N PRO A 7 -22.53 10.78 -6.73
CA PRO A 7 -22.90 10.92 -8.13
C PRO A 7 -24.13 10.11 -8.59
N LYS A 8 -24.51 9.00 -7.93
CA LYS A 8 -25.47 8.00 -8.49
C LYS A 8 -26.76 7.76 -7.70
N GLY A 9 -26.86 8.16 -6.44
CA GLY A 9 -28.12 8.12 -5.65
C GLY A 9 -28.64 6.73 -5.21
N ASP A 10 -28.35 5.64 -5.95
CA ASP A 10 -28.85 4.30 -5.63
C ASP A 10 -27.88 3.49 -4.76
N PHE A 11 -28.32 3.09 -3.55
CA PHE A 11 -27.58 2.20 -2.66
C PHE A 11 -28.18 0.79 -2.65
N ASN A 12 -27.52 -0.16 -3.29
CA ASN A 12 -27.94 -1.56 -3.25
C ASN A 12 -27.44 -2.24 -1.97
N ILE A 13 -28.37 -2.51 -1.04
CA ILE A 13 -28.08 -3.12 0.27
C ILE A 13 -27.38 -4.48 0.13
N GLN A 14 -27.75 -5.30 -0.86
CA GLN A 14 -27.13 -6.61 -1.07
C GLN A 14 -25.65 -6.48 -1.48
N HIS A 15 -25.32 -5.50 -2.31
CA HIS A 15 -23.93 -5.21 -2.68
C HIS A 15 -23.14 -4.62 -1.51
N GLY A 16 -23.78 -3.78 -0.69
CA GLY A 16 -23.17 -3.26 0.55
C GLY A 16 -22.84 -4.36 1.56
N LEU A 17 -23.77 -5.30 1.77
CA LEU A 17 -23.56 -6.47 2.63
C LEU A 17 -22.49 -7.41 2.08
N LEU A 18 -22.48 -7.64 0.76
CA LEU A 18 -21.43 -8.42 0.10
C LEU A 18 -20.05 -7.81 0.34
N LEU A 19 -19.90 -6.49 0.12
CA LEU A 19 -18.62 -5.80 0.29
C LEU A 19 -18.14 -5.87 1.74
N CYS A 20 -19.05 -5.74 2.70
CA CYS A 20 -18.72 -5.85 4.12
C CYS A 20 -18.31 -7.29 4.49
N ALA A 21 -19.08 -8.29 4.08
CA ALA A 21 -18.78 -9.69 4.36
C ALA A 21 -17.46 -10.13 3.71
N SER A 22 -17.23 -9.77 2.44
CA SER A 22 -16.01 -10.12 1.71
C SER A 22 -14.78 -9.43 2.30
N SER A 23 -14.88 -8.15 2.67
CA SER A 23 -13.76 -7.42 3.27
C SER A 23 -13.39 -7.95 4.65
N VAL A 24 -14.35 -8.17 5.56
CA VAL A 24 -14.07 -8.67 6.91
C VAL A 24 -13.52 -10.10 6.87
N PHE A 25 -14.11 -10.98 6.07
CA PHE A 25 -13.62 -12.35 5.93
C PHE A 25 -12.21 -12.39 5.31
N THR A 26 -11.99 -11.61 4.23
CA THR A 26 -10.67 -11.47 3.61
C THR A 26 -9.65 -10.93 4.60
N ALA A 27 -9.97 -9.87 5.35
CA ALA A 27 -9.07 -9.28 6.32
C ALA A 27 -8.65 -10.30 7.38
N ALA A 28 -9.58 -11.12 7.87
CA ALA A 28 -9.30 -12.17 8.85
C ALA A 28 -8.39 -13.27 8.28
N LEU A 29 -8.74 -13.82 7.11
CA LEU A 29 -8.00 -14.92 6.50
C LEU A 29 -6.61 -14.48 6.01
N ALA A 30 -6.51 -13.32 5.37
CA ALA A 30 -5.24 -12.77 4.92
C ALA A 30 -4.33 -12.45 6.10
N SER A 31 -4.86 -11.87 7.19
CA SER A 31 -4.08 -11.58 8.40
C SER A 31 -3.57 -12.85 9.08
N LEU A 32 -4.35 -13.94 9.09
CA LEU A 32 -3.91 -15.24 9.60
C LEU A 32 -2.76 -15.82 8.76
N ILE A 33 -2.91 -15.82 7.43
CA ILE A 33 -1.91 -16.36 6.50
C ILE A 33 -0.62 -15.53 6.56
N LEU A 34 -0.73 -14.21 6.40
CA LEU A 34 0.41 -13.30 6.41
C LEU A 34 1.11 -13.29 7.77
N GLY A 35 0.35 -13.26 8.88
CA GLY A 35 0.93 -13.35 10.22
C GLY A 35 1.73 -14.64 10.43
N SER A 36 1.20 -15.78 9.98
CA SER A 36 1.90 -17.06 10.07
C SER A 36 3.18 -17.09 9.23
N ILE A 37 3.12 -16.58 8.00
CA ILE A 37 4.29 -16.46 7.11
C ILE A 37 5.34 -15.54 7.75
N MET A 38 4.93 -14.39 8.30
CA MET A 38 5.85 -13.43 8.91
C MET A 38 6.56 -14.00 10.13
N VAL A 39 5.84 -14.72 11.01
CA VAL A 39 6.46 -15.43 12.14
C VAL A 39 7.47 -16.45 11.64
N LEU A 40 7.12 -17.26 10.64
CA LEU A 40 8.03 -18.25 10.06
C LEU A 40 9.29 -17.59 9.49
N VAL A 41 9.15 -16.54 8.69
CA VAL A 41 10.27 -15.82 8.07
C VAL A 41 11.19 -15.22 9.13
N VAL A 42 10.63 -14.60 10.18
CA VAL A 42 11.43 -14.03 11.28
C VAL A 42 12.19 -15.12 12.03
N LEU A 43 11.54 -16.24 12.36
CA LEU A 43 12.20 -17.36 13.04
C LEU A 43 13.31 -17.98 12.20
N LEU A 44 13.08 -18.20 10.89
CA LEU A 44 14.09 -18.72 9.97
C LEU A 44 15.25 -17.74 9.80
N SER A 45 14.97 -16.44 9.64
CA SER A 45 16.03 -15.41 9.53
C SER A 45 16.92 -15.43 10.76
N ARG A 46 16.31 -15.55 11.96
CA ARG A 46 17.04 -15.65 13.22
C ARG A 46 17.87 -16.93 13.30
N TYR A 47 17.33 -18.06 12.86
CA TYR A 47 18.05 -19.34 12.81
C TYR A 47 19.31 -19.25 11.91
N PHE A 48 19.19 -18.60 10.74
CA PHE A 48 20.30 -18.39 9.82
C PHE A 48 21.19 -17.18 10.18
N LYS A 49 20.93 -16.49 11.29
CA LYS A 49 21.65 -15.27 11.73
C LYS A 49 21.63 -14.13 10.69
N ILE A 50 20.58 -14.09 9.87
CA ILE A 50 20.31 -13.00 8.94
C ILE A 50 19.40 -12.00 9.66
N ASN A 51 19.63 -10.70 9.45
CA ASN A 51 18.72 -9.68 9.98
C ASN A 51 17.32 -9.90 9.38
N PRO A 52 16.28 -10.16 10.21
CA PRO A 52 14.94 -10.43 9.71
C PRO A 52 14.40 -9.30 8.84
N ASP A 53 14.72 -8.03 9.08
CA ASP A 53 14.20 -6.90 8.28
C ASP A 53 14.68 -6.92 6.82
N ASN A 54 15.81 -7.59 6.54
CA ASN A 54 16.32 -7.72 5.18
C ASN A 54 15.52 -8.74 4.35
N VAL A 55 14.69 -9.58 5.00
CA VAL A 55 13.95 -10.68 4.37
C VAL A 55 12.45 -10.55 4.64
N ALA A 56 12.08 -10.41 5.90
CA ALA A 56 10.71 -10.24 6.37
C ALA A 56 10.04 -8.99 5.79
N THR A 57 10.70 -7.83 5.79
CA THR A 57 10.09 -6.59 5.28
C THR A 57 9.77 -6.65 3.77
N PRO A 58 10.69 -7.12 2.89
CA PRO A 58 10.35 -7.35 1.48
C PRO A 58 9.29 -8.43 1.26
N ILE A 59 9.31 -9.52 2.04
CA ILE A 59 8.30 -10.58 1.92
C ILE A 59 6.91 -10.08 2.36
N ALA A 60 6.84 -9.36 3.48
CA ALA A 60 5.61 -8.73 3.95
C ALA A 60 5.00 -7.82 2.89
N ALA A 61 5.86 -6.97 2.30
CA ALA A 61 5.47 -6.01 1.29
C ALA A 61 4.99 -6.69 -0.01
N SER A 62 5.69 -7.74 -0.47
CA SER A 62 5.35 -8.42 -1.74
C SER A 62 4.21 -9.43 -1.64
N LEU A 63 4.12 -10.20 -0.54
CA LEU A 63 3.05 -11.17 -0.35
C LEU A 63 1.79 -10.54 0.23
N GLY A 64 1.89 -9.43 0.97
CA GLY A 64 0.76 -8.74 1.59
C GLY A 64 -0.35 -8.43 0.59
N ASP A 65 -0.03 -7.62 -0.41
CA ASP A 65 -0.98 -7.19 -1.44
C ASP A 65 -1.47 -8.37 -2.29
N LEU A 66 -0.57 -9.27 -2.68
CA LEU A 66 -0.93 -10.44 -3.49
C LEU A 66 -1.93 -11.35 -2.77
N VAL A 67 -1.67 -11.71 -1.52
CA VAL A 67 -2.51 -12.61 -0.72
C VAL A 67 -3.85 -11.95 -0.43
N THR A 68 -3.85 -10.68 -0.02
CA THR A 68 -5.09 -9.95 0.29
C THR A 68 -5.97 -9.78 -0.95
N LEU A 69 -5.44 -9.33 -2.09
CA LEU A 69 -6.21 -9.16 -3.33
C LEU A 69 -6.70 -10.50 -3.89
N SER A 70 -5.88 -11.55 -3.85
CA SER A 70 -6.28 -12.88 -4.32
C SER A 70 -7.42 -13.46 -3.49
N ILE A 71 -7.34 -13.35 -2.16
CA ILE A 71 -8.41 -13.79 -1.26
C ILE A 71 -9.65 -12.90 -1.45
N LEU A 72 -9.48 -11.58 -1.61
CA LEU A 72 -10.60 -10.67 -1.84
C LEU A 72 -11.36 -11.02 -3.12
N ALA A 73 -10.65 -11.26 -4.22
CA ALA A 73 -11.23 -11.64 -5.50
C ALA A 73 -11.97 -12.98 -5.38
N TRP A 74 -11.36 -13.97 -4.72
CA TRP A 74 -11.96 -15.28 -4.53
C TRP A 74 -13.22 -15.25 -3.64
N VAL A 75 -13.12 -14.64 -2.46
CA VAL A 75 -14.26 -14.50 -1.51
C VAL A 75 -15.35 -13.62 -2.11
N GLY A 76 -14.96 -12.55 -2.79
CA GLY A 76 -15.87 -11.66 -3.51
C GLY A 76 -16.67 -12.40 -4.57
N ASN A 77 -16.01 -13.21 -5.41
CA ASN A 77 -16.69 -14.01 -6.43
C ASN A 77 -17.64 -15.05 -5.80
N LEU A 78 -17.20 -15.77 -4.77
CA LEU A 78 -18.04 -16.74 -4.07
C LEU A 78 -19.31 -16.11 -3.48
N LEU A 79 -19.17 -14.95 -2.84
CA LEU A 79 -20.32 -14.22 -2.27
C LEU A 79 -21.20 -13.61 -3.36
N TYR A 80 -20.62 -13.20 -4.48
CA TYR A 80 -21.36 -12.64 -5.61
C TYR A 80 -22.24 -13.70 -6.28
N GLU A 81 -21.72 -14.90 -6.49
CA GLU A 81 -22.50 -16.04 -7.01
C GLU A 81 -23.62 -16.50 -6.07
N ALA A 82 -23.51 -16.18 -4.78
CA ALA A 82 -24.53 -16.44 -3.77
C ALA A 82 -25.67 -15.40 -3.75
N ILE A 83 -25.50 -14.23 -4.42
CA ILE A 83 -26.56 -13.23 -4.55
C ILE A 83 -27.78 -13.87 -5.24
N GLY A 84 -28.96 -13.68 -4.65
CA GLY A 84 -30.22 -14.24 -5.16
C GLY A 84 -30.45 -15.74 -4.84
N LYS A 85 -29.41 -16.51 -4.51
CA LYS A 85 -29.52 -17.92 -4.08
C LYS A 85 -29.55 -18.06 -2.56
N GLN A 86 -28.65 -17.35 -1.86
CA GLN A 86 -28.44 -17.47 -0.41
C GLN A 86 -28.27 -16.10 0.23
N VAL A 87 -29.38 -15.36 0.37
CA VAL A 87 -29.40 -13.97 0.87
C VAL A 87 -28.83 -13.84 2.30
N TRP A 88 -28.89 -14.92 3.10
CA TRP A 88 -28.42 -14.93 4.49
C TRP A 88 -26.91 -15.13 4.66
N LEU A 89 -26.18 -15.53 3.61
CA LEU A 89 -24.76 -15.87 3.73
C LEU A 89 -23.90 -14.68 4.18
N ALA A 90 -24.01 -13.55 3.47
CA ALA A 90 -23.24 -12.34 3.80
C ALA A 90 -23.60 -11.75 5.18
N PRO A 91 -24.90 -11.57 5.56
CA PRO A 91 -25.27 -11.17 6.91
C PRO A 91 -24.74 -12.11 8.00
N THR A 92 -24.79 -13.42 7.78
CA THR A 92 -24.31 -14.40 8.77
C THR A 92 -22.81 -14.26 9.02
N ILE A 93 -22.01 -14.09 7.96
CA ILE A 93 -20.57 -13.85 8.08
C ILE A 93 -20.31 -12.59 8.91
N ILE A 94 -21.02 -11.49 8.62
CA ILE A 94 -20.86 -10.23 9.35
C ILE A 94 -21.21 -10.40 10.84
N VAL A 95 -22.34 -11.05 11.15
CA VAL A 95 -22.77 -11.29 12.53
C VAL A 95 -21.77 -12.16 13.28
N VAL A 96 -21.26 -13.24 12.68
CA VAL A 96 -20.25 -14.12 13.30
C VAL A 96 -18.99 -13.32 13.65
N PHE A 97 -18.46 -12.51 12.73
CA PHE A 97 -17.28 -11.69 13.03
C PHE A 97 -17.56 -10.60 14.06
N ALA A 98 -18.74 -9.98 14.03
CA ALA A 98 -19.15 -9.00 15.03
C ALA A 98 -19.22 -9.61 16.44
N LEU A 99 -19.70 -10.85 16.57
CA LEU A 99 -19.74 -11.58 17.84
C LEU A 99 -18.36 -12.04 18.30
N LEU A 100 -17.44 -12.35 17.39
CA LEU A 100 -16.06 -12.72 17.72
C LEU A 100 -15.19 -11.50 18.10
N LEU A 101 -15.52 -10.30 17.59
CA LEU A 101 -14.77 -9.07 17.86
C LEU A 101 -14.52 -8.80 19.36
N PRO A 102 -15.51 -8.81 20.28
CA PRO A 102 -15.26 -8.56 21.68
C PRO A 102 -14.30 -9.58 22.30
N LEU A 103 -14.37 -10.86 21.90
CA LEU A 103 -13.44 -11.89 22.35
C LEU A 103 -12.00 -11.54 21.95
N TRP A 104 -11.77 -11.18 20.69
CA TRP A 104 -10.44 -10.80 20.20
C TRP A 104 -9.91 -9.52 20.85
N VAL A 105 -10.77 -8.53 21.06
CA VAL A 105 -10.41 -7.29 21.76
C VAL A 105 -9.94 -7.60 23.18
N VAL A 106 -10.65 -8.44 23.93
CA VAL A 106 -10.25 -8.85 25.29
C VAL A 106 -8.91 -9.59 25.28
N ILE A 107 -8.70 -10.51 24.32
CA ILE A 107 -7.44 -11.24 24.18
C ILE A 107 -6.28 -10.27 23.93
N CYS A 108 -6.45 -9.31 23.02
CA CYS A 108 -5.42 -8.33 22.68
C CYS A 108 -5.10 -7.36 23.81
N ILE A 109 -6.11 -6.85 24.53
CA ILE A 109 -5.88 -5.93 25.67
C ILE A 109 -5.13 -6.65 26.80
N ARG A 110 -5.39 -7.94 27.02
CA ARG A 110 -4.69 -8.74 28.04
C ARG A 110 -3.25 -9.11 27.65
N ASN A 111 -2.91 -9.01 26.37
CA ASN A 111 -1.58 -9.36 25.89
C ASN A 111 -0.68 -8.12 25.86
N LYS A 112 0.37 -8.11 26.71
CA LYS A 112 1.36 -7.03 26.82
C LYS A 112 2.05 -6.67 25.49
N TYR A 113 2.12 -7.59 24.54
CA TYR A 113 2.79 -7.34 23.26
C TYR A 113 1.87 -6.71 22.20
N THR A 114 0.55 -6.76 22.38
CA THR A 114 -0.42 -6.28 21.37
C THR A 114 -1.40 -5.23 21.90
N ASN A 115 -1.45 -5.00 23.22
CA ASN A 115 -2.37 -4.03 23.83
C ASN A 115 -2.15 -2.61 23.27
N ASP A 116 -0.89 -2.18 23.08
CA ASP A 116 -0.56 -0.82 22.64
C ASP A 116 -1.07 -0.53 21.23
N VAL A 117 -1.13 -1.55 20.36
CA VAL A 117 -1.61 -1.45 18.98
C VAL A 117 -3.11 -1.14 18.94
N ILE A 118 -3.90 -1.67 19.88
CA ILE A 118 -5.34 -1.38 19.97
C ILE A 118 -5.62 0.10 20.23
N TYR A 119 -4.77 0.79 20.98
CA TYR A 119 -5.01 2.20 21.32
C TYR A 119 -4.39 3.16 20.30
N SER A 120 -3.23 2.82 19.75
CA SER A 120 -2.47 3.71 18.87
C SER A 120 -2.74 3.50 17.37
N GLY A 121 -3.25 2.33 16.96
CA GLY A 121 -3.40 1.96 15.55
C GLY A 121 -4.56 2.61 14.80
N TRP A 122 -5.58 3.14 15.48
CA TRP A 122 -6.79 3.66 14.81
C TRP A 122 -6.53 4.93 14.01
N VAL A 123 -5.82 5.90 14.60
CA VAL A 123 -5.62 7.19 13.97
C VAL A 123 -4.86 7.06 12.65
N PRO A 124 -3.71 6.35 12.57
CA PRO A 124 -3.00 6.16 11.31
C PRO A 124 -3.81 5.39 10.27
N VAL A 125 -4.52 4.33 10.67
CA VAL A 125 -5.31 3.52 9.73
C VAL A 125 -6.48 4.31 9.14
N LEU A 126 -7.28 4.98 9.98
CA LEU A 126 -8.44 5.75 9.51
C LEU A 126 -8.04 6.95 8.65
N SER A 127 -6.96 7.63 9.03
CA SER A 127 -6.44 8.75 8.23
C SER A 127 -5.83 8.28 6.90
N ALA A 128 -5.10 7.16 6.89
CA ALA A 128 -4.63 6.52 5.67
C ALA A 128 -5.81 6.14 4.75
N MET A 129 -6.89 5.57 5.29
CA MET A 129 -8.10 5.28 4.52
C MET A 129 -8.71 6.53 3.88
N MET A 130 -8.74 7.67 4.60
CA MET A 130 -9.23 8.94 4.05
C MET A 130 -8.34 9.47 2.92
N ILE A 131 -7.02 9.40 3.08
CA ILE A 131 -6.06 9.84 2.04
C ILE A 131 -6.16 8.94 0.81
N SER A 132 -6.15 7.62 0.98
CA SER A 132 -6.25 6.66 -0.12
C SER A 132 -7.61 6.76 -0.85
N SER A 133 -8.69 7.10 -0.13
CA SER A 133 -10.00 7.38 -0.74
C SER A 133 -9.96 8.56 -1.74
N LEU A 134 -9.13 9.57 -1.51
CA LEU A 134 -8.93 10.65 -2.49
C LEU A 134 -8.27 10.12 -3.77
N GLY A 135 -7.29 9.22 -3.65
CA GLY A 135 -6.68 8.53 -4.78
C GLY A 135 -7.72 7.69 -5.54
N GLY A 136 -8.58 6.97 -4.82
CA GLY A 136 -9.68 6.22 -5.41
C GLY A 136 -10.66 7.07 -6.22
N LEU A 137 -10.92 8.32 -5.82
CA LEU A 137 -11.76 9.25 -6.60
C LEU A 137 -11.09 9.73 -7.88
N ILE A 138 -9.78 10.01 -7.82
CA ILE A 138 -9.00 10.34 -9.02
C ILE A 138 -9.04 9.14 -9.97
N LEU A 139 -8.90 7.92 -9.45
CA LEU A 139 -8.98 6.70 -10.27
C LEU A 139 -10.35 6.55 -10.92
N ASP A 140 -11.44 6.71 -10.17
CA ASP A 140 -12.82 6.58 -10.70
C ASP A 140 -13.07 7.57 -11.84
N PHE A 141 -12.63 8.83 -11.68
CA PHE A 141 -12.68 9.82 -12.75
C PHE A 141 -11.80 9.44 -13.94
N THR A 142 -10.60 8.93 -13.68
CA THR A 142 -9.61 8.71 -14.76
C THR A 142 -9.91 7.44 -15.56
N VAL A 143 -10.38 6.37 -14.92
CA VAL A 143 -10.81 5.13 -15.61
C VAL A 143 -11.99 5.40 -16.55
N ALA A 144 -12.87 6.34 -16.20
CA ALA A 144 -13.97 6.73 -17.09
C ALA A 144 -13.50 7.47 -18.36
N ASN A 145 -12.26 7.98 -18.39
CA ASN A 145 -11.69 8.71 -19.53
C ASN A 145 -10.56 7.93 -20.23
N TYR A 146 -9.94 6.94 -19.57
CA TYR A 146 -8.77 6.21 -20.05
C TYR A 146 -8.80 4.75 -19.60
N ASP A 147 -9.13 3.82 -20.50
CA ASP A 147 -9.36 2.40 -20.16
C ASP A 147 -8.09 1.69 -19.66
N GLY A 148 -6.92 2.08 -20.18
CA GLY A 148 -5.64 1.46 -19.82
C GLY A 148 -5.16 1.72 -18.39
N ILE A 149 -5.68 2.75 -17.71
CA ILE A 149 -5.12 3.18 -16.42
C ILE A 149 -5.35 2.16 -15.29
N ALA A 150 -6.46 1.43 -15.34
CA ALA A 150 -6.88 0.51 -14.30
C ALA A 150 -5.85 -0.63 -14.08
N VAL A 151 -5.14 -1.03 -15.13
CA VAL A 151 -4.16 -2.13 -15.07
C VAL A 151 -2.82 -1.67 -14.48
N PHE A 152 -2.45 -0.40 -14.68
CA PHE A 152 -1.19 0.16 -14.19
C PHE A 152 -1.26 0.76 -12.79
N GLN A 153 -2.45 1.13 -12.31
CA GLN A 153 -2.63 1.69 -10.98
C GLN A 153 -2.18 0.76 -9.84
N PRO A 154 -2.53 -0.55 -9.82
CA PRO A 154 -2.05 -1.45 -8.78
C PRO A 154 -0.53 -1.60 -8.78
N VAL A 155 0.10 -1.56 -9.95
CA VAL A 155 1.56 -1.65 -10.09
C VAL A 155 2.23 -0.39 -9.53
N ILE A 156 1.76 0.80 -9.92
CA ILE A 156 2.41 2.04 -9.52
C ILE A 156 2.26 2.29 -8.01
N ASN A 157 1.08 2.02 -7.46
CA ASN A 157 0.82 2.18 -6.04
C ASN A 157 1.50 1.08 -5.22
N GLY A 158 1.40 -0.17 -5.67
CA GLY A 158 2.02 -1.32 -5.01
C GLY A 158 3.54 -1.19 -4.95
N VAL A 159 4.22 -0.91 -6.06
CA VAL A 159 5.69 -0.74 -6.04
C VAL A 159 6.09 0.48 -5.21
N GLY A 160 5.43 1.63 -5.41
CA GLY A 160 5.76 2.87 -4.71
C GLY A 160 5.60 2.78 -3.20
N GLY A 161 4.41 2.39 -2.74
CA GLY A 161 4.07 2.27 -1.32
C GLY A 161 4.96 1.25 -0.60
N ASN A 162 5.19 0.09 -1.21
CA ASN A 162 5.99 -0.97 -0.61
C ASN A 162 7.48 -0.60 -0.49
N LEU A 163 8.07 0.05 -1.49
CA LEU A 163 9.45 0.54 -1.39
C LEU A 163 9.60 1.62 -0.31
N ALA A 164 8.60 2.50 -0.18
CA ALA A 164 8.57 3.50 0.87
C ALA A 164 8.44 2.87 2.27
N ALA A 165 7.61 1.84 2.42
CA ALA A 165 7.46 1.08 3.65
C ALA A 165 8.77 0.37 4.06
N VAL A 166 9.46 -0.27 3.10
CA VAL A 166 10.80 -0.86 3.34
C VAL A 166 11.79 0.21 3.78
N HIS A 167 11.78 1.38 3.15
CA HIS A 167 12.68 2.47 3.54
C HIS A 167 12.38 2.98 4.96
N ALA A 168 11.10 3.20 5.27
CA ALA A 168 10.64 3.68 6.57
C ALA A 168 10.98 2.70 7.70
N SER A 169 10.72 1.40 7.49
CA SER A 169 11.05 0.34 8.44
C SER A 169 12.54 0.29 8.74
N ARG A 170 13.41 0.44 7.73
CA ARG A 170 14.87 0.49 7.97
C ARG A 170 15.29 1.69 8.81
N ILE A 171 14.65 2.85 8.64
CA ILE A 171 14.92 4.03 9.49
C ILE A 171 14.40 3.78 10.91
N SER A 172 13.18 3.21 11.04
CA SER A 172 12.57 2.83 12.32
C SER A 172 13.46 1.89 13.12
N THR A 173 13.94 0.79 12.50
CA THR A 173 14.87 -0.16 13.12
C THR A 173 16.15 0.53 13.60
N SER A 174 16.75 1.41 12.79
CA SER A 174 17.95 2.17 13.20
C SER A 174 17.70 3.06 14.42
N LEU A 175 16.49 3.60 14.57
CA LEU A 175 16.09 4.38 15.74
C LEU A 175 15.88 3.47 16.96
N HIS A 176 15.18 2.35 16.80
CA HIS A 176 14.96 1.35 17.85
C HIS A 176 16.25 0.73 18.39
N GLN A 177 17.29 0.58 17.56
CA GLN A 177 18.60 0.12 18.01
C GLN A 177 19.33 1.13 18.91
N LYS A 178 19.00 2.43 18.80
CA LYS A 178 19.73 3.53 19.44
C LYS A 178 18.92 4.25 20.54
N GLY A 179 17.65 3.91 20.71
CA GLY A 179 16.77 4.56 21.66
C GLY A 179 15.39 3.95 21.74
N ARG A 180 14.47 4.70 22.35
CA ARG A 180 13.03 4.37 22.43
C ARG A 180 12.21 5.53 21.88
N PRO A 181 11.01 5.28 21.33
CA PRO A 181 10.10 6.33 20.91
C PRO A 181 9.91 7.39 22.02
N GLY A 182 9.91 8.66 21.63
CA GLY A 182 9.81 9.81 22.54
C GLY A 182 11.15 10.29 23.09
N GLY A 183 12.23 9.53 22.85
CA GLY A 183 13.59 9.93 23.15
C GLY A 183 14.20 10.85 22.06
N PRO A 184 15.24 11.62 22.38
CA PRO A 184 15.93 12.44 21.40
C PRO A 184 16.58 11.55 20.33
N VAL A 185 16.50 12.00 19.08
CA VAL A 185 17.22 11.35 17.98
C VAL A 185 18.71 11.66 18.12
N ARG A 186 19.48 10.68 18.59
CA ARG A 186 20.91 10.83 18.94
C ARG A 186 21.82 10.91 17.71
N ASP A 187 21.41 10.31 16.60
CA ASP A 187 22.15 10.31 15.35
C ASP A 187 21.71 11.47 14.45
N ALA A 188 22.63 12.38 14.12
CA ALA A 188 22.34 13.52 13.25
C ALA A 188 21.88 13.08 11.85
N HIS A 189 22.28 11.90 11.37
CA HIS A 189 21.81 11.35 10.10
C HIS A 189 20.36 10.86 10.14
N LEU A 190 19.77 10.69 11.34
CA LEU A 190 18.40 10.24 11.55
C LEU A 190 17.44 11.37 11.95
N LYS A 191 17.90 12.61 12.14
CA LYS A 191 17.05 13.74 12.56
C LYS A 191 16.08 14.26 11.48
N GLY A 192 15.99 13.57 10.35
CA GLY A 192 15.35 14.07 9.14
C GLY A 192 16.27 14.99 8.33
N CYS A 193 15.99 15.09 7.03
CA CYS A 193 16.79 15.91 6.12
C CYS A 193 15.89 16.71 5.18
N LEU A 194 15.99 18.04 5.24
CA LEU A 194 15.26 18.96 4.35
C LEU A 194 15.87 19.04 2.94
N ASN A 195 17.10 18.55 2.75
CA ASN A 195 17.79 18.61 1.46
C ASN A 195 17.66 17.27 0.74
N ILE A 196 16.86 17.24 -0.32
CA ILE A 196 16.62 16.04 -1.14
C ILE A 196 17.91 15.48 -1.73
N PHE A 197 18.88 16.32 -2.11
CA PHE A 197 20.17 15.84 -2.62
C PHE A 197 20.96 15.11 -1.55
N LYS A 198 20.88 15.51 -0.29
CA LYS A 198 21.56 14.80 0.80
C LYS A 198 20.88 13.46 1.10
N VAL A 199 19.56 13.36 0.92
CA VAL A 199 18.82 12.09 1.02
C VAL A 199 19.35 11.09 0.00
N PHE A 200 19.40 11.46 -1.28
CA PHE A 200 19.78 10.53 -2.35
C PHE A 200 21.28 10.41 -2.60
N PHE A 201 22.07 11.48 -2.45
CA PHE A 201 23.51 11.49 -2.76
C PHE A 201 24.41 11.44 -1.52
N GLY A 202 23.84 11.32 -0.32
CA GLY A 202 24.62 11.13 0.90
C GLY A 202 25.42 9.82 0.94
N SER A 203 26.48 9.79 1.74
CA SER A 203 27.33 8.60 1.94
C SER A 203 26.75 7.57 2.94
N GLY A 204 25.72 7.96 3.70
CA GLY A 204 25.12 7.16 4.76
C GLY A 204 24.37 5.92 4.27
N VAL A 205 24.12 4.97 5.18
CA VAL A 205 23.42 3.71 4.89
C VAL A 205 21.98 3.96 4.38
N HIS A 206 21.28 4.92 4.97
CA HIS A 206 19.92 5.30 4.53
C HIS A 206 19.93 5.95 3.14
N SER A 207 20.92 6.78 2.81
CA SER A 207 21.08 7.33 1.46
C SER A 207 21.41 6.26 0.43
N LYS A 208 22.26 5.28 0.78
CA LYS A 208 22.51 4.10 -0.06
C LYS A 208 21.23 3.31 -0.30
N ALA A 209 20.44 3.07 0.75
CA ALA A 209 19.15 2.40 0.64
C ALA A 209 18.19 3.15 -0.28
N ALA A 210 18.06 4.47 -0.12
CA ALA A 210 17.22 5.32 -0.96
C ALA A 210 17.58 5.18 -2.45
N ARG A 211 18.88 5.23 -2.79
CA ARG A 211 19.34 5.02 -4.17
C ARG A 211 19.00 3.64 -4.71
N VAL A 212 19.28 2.59 -3.95
CA VAL A 212 19.02 1.20 -4.38
C VAL A 212 17.53 1.00 -4.62
N LEU A 213 16.66 1.46 -3.72
CA LEU A 213 15.21 1.34 -3.86
C LEU A 213 14.69 2.15 -5.06
N THR A 214 15.23 3.36 -5.29
CA THR A 214 14.85 4.18 -6.47
C THR A 214 15.33 3.54 -7.78
N LEU A 215 16.54 2.98 -7.80
CA LEU A 215 17.07 2.29 -8.97
C LEU A 215 16.28 1.02 -9.31
N LEU A 216 15.68 0.37 -8.31
CA LEU A 216 14.85 -0.83 -8.51
C LEU A 216 13.53 -0.52 -9.23
N VAL A 217 13.07 0.73 -9.21
CA VAL A 217 11.83 1.17 -9.87
C VAL A 217 11.88 0.87 -11.37
N ILE A 218 12.97 1.24 -12.05
CA ILE A 218 13.08 1.08 -13.51
C ILE A 218 12.93 -0.40 -13.94
N PRO A 219 13.78 -1.34 -13.50
CA PRO A 219 13.65 -2.73 -13.90
C PRO A 219 12.36 -3.38 -13.38
N GLY A 220 11.89 -3.00 -12.18
CA GLY A 220 10.64 -3.52 -11.62
C GLY A 220 9.43 -3.15 -12.46
N HIS A 221 9.27 -1.87 -12.80
CA HIS A 221 8.17 -1.38 -13.62
C HIS A 221 8.24 -1.87 -15.06
N LEU A 222 9.44 -2.00 -15.64
CA LEU A 222 9.59 -2.61 -16.96
C LEU A 222 9.12 -4.06 -16.96
N LEU A 223 9.49 -4.86 -15.96
CA LEU A 223 9.05 -6.24 -15.83
C LEU A 223 7.52 -6.35 -15.75
N PHE A 224 6.88 -5.52 -14.93
CA PHE A 224 5.42 -5.50 -14.83
C PHE A 224 4.77 -5.03 -16.14
N SER A 225 5.28 -3.97 -16.77
CA SER A 225 4.78 -3.46 -18.05
C SER A 225 4.84 -4.54 -19.15
N PHE A 226 5.98 -5.24 -19.29
CA PHE A 226 6.11 -6.34 -20.25
C PHE A 226 5.18 -7.51 -19.93
N THR A 227 4.97 -7.82 -18.65
CA THR A 227 4.05 -8.89 -18.24
C THR A 227 2.60 -8.54 -18.61
N ILE A 228 2.18 -7.31 -18.35
CA ILE A 228 0.85 -6.79 -18.70
C ILE A 228 0.63 -6.89 -20.21
N PHE A 229 1.61 -6.43 -21.00
CA PHE A 229 1.57 -6.51 -22.46
C PHE A 229 1.47 -7.95 -22.97
N TYR A 230 2.28 -8.88 -22.43
CA TYR A 230 2.28 -10.27 -22.85
C TYR A 230 0.96 -10.99 -22.51
N LEU A 231 0.38 -10.68 -21.35
CA LEU A 231 -0.91 -11.23 -20.93
C LEU A 231 -2.10 -10.60 -21.65
N ARG A 232 -1.87 -9.60 -22.53
CA ARG A 232 -2.92 -8.77 -23.16
C ARG A 232 -3.90 -8.21 -22.13
N ALA A 233 -3.38 -7.90 -20.94
CA ALA A 233 -4.15 -7.30 -19.86
C ALA A 233 -4.24 -5.79 -20.15
N GLY A 234 -5.41 -5.30 -20.55
CA GLY A 234 -5.58 -3.93 -21.04
C GLY A 234 -5.29 -3.82 -22.54
N HIS A 235 -5.99 -2.93 -23.22
CA HIS A 235 -5.88 -2.71 -24.67
C HIS A 235 -4.64 -1.88 -25.06
N THR A 236 -3.65 -1.76 -24.16
CA THR A 236 -2.50 -0.86 -24.28
C THR A 236 -1.39 -1.40 -25.18
N SER A 237 -1.07 -0.65 -26.25
CA SER A 237 0.18 -0.81 -26.98
C SER A 237 1.35 -0.24 -26.18
N SER A 238 2.44 -1.00 -26.11
CA SER A 238 3.68 -0.61 -25.43
C SER A 238 4.47 0.41 -26.26
N SER A 239 3.91 1.59 -26.51
CA SER A 239 4.61 2.72 -27.14
C SER A 239 5.80 3.14 -26.28
N LEU A 240 6.91 3.50 -26.93
CA LEU A 240 8.09 4.04 -26.23
C LEU A 240 7.74 5.34 -25.47
N LEU A 241 6.82 6.14 -26.02
CA LEU A 241 6.34 7.36 -25.38
C LEU A 241 5.59 7.05 -24.08
N PHE A 242 4.65 6.10 -24.13
CA PHE A 242 3.96 5.60 -22.93
C PHE A 242 4.95 5.17 -21.86
N GLN A 243 5.93 4.34 -22.20
CA GLN A 243 6.90 3.83 -21.24
C GLN A 243 7.74 4.95 -20.61
N CYS A 244 8.11 5.98 -21.37
CA CYS A 244 8.84 7.15 -20.86
C CYS A 244 8.02 7.94 -19.84
N PHE A 245 6.76 8.28 -20.14
CA PHE A 245 5.90 9.03 -19.24
C PHE A 245 5.53 8.21 -17.99
N TYR A 246 5.20 6.93 -18.17
CA TYR A 246 4.89 6.00 -17.08
C TYR A 246 6.08 5.83 -16.11
N LEU A 247 7.28 5.56 -16.63
CA LEU A 247 8.47 5.42 -15.78
C LEU A 247 8.82 6.74 -15.08
N SER A 248 8.61 7.88 -15.73
CA SER A 248 8.85 9.19 -15.12
C SER A 248 7.89 9.44 -13.95
N ALA A 249 6.60 9.11 -14.12
CA ALA A 249 5.60 9.19 -13.05
C ALA A 249 5.94 8.26 -11.87
N ALA A 250 6.30 7.01 -12.15
CA ALA A 250 6.69 6.02 -11.13
C ALA A 250 7.95 6.44 -10.35
N LEU A 251 8.98 6.92 -11.05
CA LEU A 251 10.20 7.42 -10.42
C LEU A 251 9.92 8.64 -9.55
N LEU A 252 9.13 9.59 -10.04
CA LEU A 252 8.75 10.78 -9.29
C LEU A 252 7.99 10.41 -8.01
N GLN A 253 7.03 9.51 -8.09
CA GLN A 253 6.28 9.00 -6.93
C GLN A 253 7.22 8.42 -5.88
N VAL A 254 8.10 7.48 -6.25
CA VAL A 254 9.01 6.82 -5.31
C VAL A 254 10.02 7.79 -4.70
N VAL A 255 10.56 8.72 -5.48
CA VAL A 255 11.48 9.76 -4.98
C VAL A 255 10.78 10.62 -3.93
N LEU A 256 9.54 11.05 -4.18
CA LEU A 256 8.76 11.82 -3.21
C LEU A 256 8.45 10.99 -1.96
N LEU A 257 8.06 9.72 -2.09
CA LEU A 257 7.75 8.87 -0.94
C LEU A 257 8.97 8.59 -0.05
N ILE A 258 10.13 8.28 -0.65
CA ILE A 258 11.39 8.10 0.09
C ILE A 258 11.78 9.40 0.81
N TYR A 259 11.62 10.53 0.12
CA TYR A 259 11.83 11.83 0.74
C TYR A 259 10.88 12.00 1.94
N ILE A 260 9.58 11.76 1.77
CA ILE A 260 8.55 11.78 2.83
C ILE A 260 8.93 10.92 4.03
N ALA A 261 9.32 9.67 3.80
CA ALA A 261 9.72 8.74 4.84
C ALA A 261 10.89 9.26 5.69
N THR A 262 11.84 9.98 5.06
CA THR A 262 13.06 10.46 5.73
C THR A 262 12.78 11.50 6.82
N TRP A 263 11.71 12.30 6.71
CA TRP A 263 11.31 13.26 7.75
C TRP A 263 10.13 12.80 8.59
N LEU A 264 9.21 12.03 8.00
CA LEU A 264 8.04 11.53 8.70
C LEU A 264 8.42 10.56 9.84
N VAL A 265 9.32 9.61 9.59
CA VAL A 265 9.74 8.61 10.58
C VAL A 265 10.37 9.25 11.83
N PRO A 266 11.39 10.13 11.71
CA PRO A 266 11.97 10.81 12.88
C PRO A 266 10.98 11.72 13.60
N LEU A 267 10.04 12.35 12.88
CA LEU A 267 9.01 13.19 13.48
C LEU A 267 8.07 12.37 14.34
N ILE A 268 7.61 11.22 13.85
CA ILE A 268 6.76 10.30 14.61
C ILE A 268 7.52 9.77 15.84
N TRP A 269 8.79 9.43 15.66
CA TRP A 269 9.66 8.98 16.74
C TRP A 269 9.75 9.99 17.87
N VAL A 270 10.02 11.26 17.57
CA VAL A 270 10.11 12.33 18.59
C VAL A 270 8.77 12.55 19.29
N LYS A 271 7.65 12.30 18.61
CA LYS A 271 6.29 12.36 19.20
C LYS A 271 5.95 11.18 20.11
N GLY A 272 6.83 10.20 20.29
CA GLY A 272 6.59 9.08 21.21
C GLY A 272 5.87 7.88 20.60
N SER A 273 5.59 7.89 19.30
CA SER A 273 4.89 6.79 18.63
C SER A 273 5.88 5.92 17.85
N ASP A 274 5.51 4.65 17.69
CA ASP A 274 6.26 3.70 16.86
C ASP A 274 6.09 4.07 15.37
N PRO A 275 7.17 4.41 14.65
CA PRO A 275 7.08 4.73 13.23
C PRO A 275 6.57 3.58 12.36
N ASP A 276 6.76 2.33 12.75
CA ASP A 276 6.27 1.19 11.95
C ASP A 276 4.74 1.10 12.00
N ASN A 277 4.12 1.47 13.12
CA ASN A 277 2.66 1.49 13.28
C ASN A 277 1.98 2.71 12.66
N VAL A 278 2.72 3.81 12.47
CA VAL A 278 2.16 5.11 12.08
C VAL A 278 2.63 5.57 10.71
N ALA A 279 3.93 5.52 10.43
CA ALA A 279 4.50 6.07 9.20
C ALA A 279 4.14 5.22 7.98
N ILE A 280 4.15 3.89 8.12
CA ILE A 280 3.89 2.96 7.00
C ILE A 280 2.47 3.16 6.44
N PRO A 281 1.38 3.16 7.24
CA PRO A 281 0.04 3.46 6.72
C PRO A 281 -0.05 4.80 5.98
N TYR A 282 0.59 5.85 6.51
CA TYR A 282 0.61 7.15 5.85
C TYR A 282 1.36 7.12 4.52
N LEU A 283 2.54 6.50 4.48
CA LEU A 283 3.36 6.43 3.27
C LEU A 283 2.67 5.63 2.17
N THR A 284 2.03 4.51 2.51
CA THR A 284 1.26 3.74 1.55
C THR A 284 0.07 4.53 1.01
N ALA A 285 -0.70 5.19 1.88
CA ALA A 285 -1.85 5.99 1.43
C ALA A 285 -1.47 7.23 0.62
N ILE A 286 -0.39 7.93 0.99
CA ILE A 286 0.18 9.01 0.17
C ILE A 286 0.69 8.44 -1.15
N GLY A 287 1.28 7.25 -1.12
CA GLY A 287 1.71 6.53 -2.31
C GLY A 287 0.55 6.23 -3.24
N ASP A 288 -0.59 5.81 -2.69
CA ASP A 288 -1.81 5.58 -3.47
C ASP A 288 -2.26 6.84 -4.18
N LEU A 289 -2.38 7.94 -3.42
CA LEU A 289 -2.84 9.22 -3.94
C LEU A 289 -1.89 9.77 -5.01
N LEU A 290 -0.59 9.83 -4.73
CA LEU A 290 0.41 10.37 -5.65
C LEU A 290 0.57 9.48 -6.89
N GLY A 291 0.59 8.17 -6.72
CA GLY A 291 0.73 7.22 -7.81
C GLY A 291 -0.44 7.33 -8.79
N THR A 292 -1.67 7.31 -8.29
CA THR A 292 -2.86 7.51 -9.13
C THR A 292 -2.88 8.88 -9.78
N ALA A 293 -2.55 9.96 -9.06
CA ALA A 293 -2.53 11.31 -9.62
C ALA A 293 -1.48 11.48 -10.73
N PHE A 294 -0.25 11.01 -10.52
CA PHE A 294 0.80 11.11 -11.54
C PHE A 294 0.55 10.20 -12.73
N LEU A 295 -0.03 9.03 -12.50
CA LEU A 295 -0.47 8.16 -13.59
C LEU A 295 -1.56 8.83 -14.43
N ALA A 296 -2.56 9.46 -13.79
CA ALA A 296 -3.60 10.20 -14.49
C ALA A 296 -3.03 11.35 -15.34
N VAL A 297 -2.08 12.11 -14.78
CA VAL A 297 -1.37 13.17 -15.52
C VAL A 297 -0.58 12.62 -16.70
N ALA A 298 0.11 11.47 -16.53
CA ALA A 298 0.85 10.83 -17.61
C ALA A 298 -0.06 10.41 -18.77
N PHE A 299 -1.21 9.78 -18.48
CA PHE A 299 -2.21 9.43 -19.50
C PHE A 299 -2.81 10.67 -20.18
N HIS A 300 -3.07 11.72 -19.41
CA HIS A 300 -3.56 12.98 -19.97
C HIS A 300 -2.55 13.63 -20.94
N PHE A 301 -1.26 13.62 -20.62
CA PHE A 301 -0.23 14.11 -21.55
C PHE A 301 -0.11 13.25 -22.81
N LEU A 302 -0.23 11.93 -22.69
CA LEU A 302 -0.21 11.03 -23.85
C LEU A 302 -1.40 11.28 -24.78
N PHE A 303 -2.58 11.54 -24.21
CA PHE A 303 -3.76 11.96 -24.98
C PHE A 303 -3.50 13.21 -25.81
N LEU A 304 -2.92 14.24 -25.19
CA LEU A 304 -2.63 15.51 -25.86
C LEU A 304 -1.57 15.37 -26.96
N LEU A 305 -0.62 14.45 -26.81
CA LEU A 305 0.44 14.20 -27.78
C LEU A 305 0.01 13.34 -28.97
N GLY A 306 -1.23 12.85 -28.99
CA GLY A 306 -1.78 12.13 -30.12
C GLY A 306 -1.26 10.70 -30.25
N ASP A 307 -0.70 10.12 -29.19
CA ASP A 307 -0.52 8.66 -29.06
C ASP A 307 -1.92 8.05 -28.84
N ARG A 308 -2.77 8.17 -29.86
CA ARG A 308 -4.15 7.66 -29.92
C ARG A 308 -4.14 6.17 -30.21
N ASP A 309 -3.38 5.45 -29.40
CA ASP A 309 -3.64 4.04 -29.23
C ASP A 309 -5.05 3.90 -28.65
N ALA A 310 -5.71 2.77 -28.90
CA ALA A 310 -7.15 2.56 -28.68
C ALA A 310 -7.65 2.76 -27.23
N ASP A 311 -6.80 3.17 -26.30
CA ASP A 311 -7.05 3.39 -24.87
C ASP A 311 -7.24 4.86 -24.47
N VAL A 312 -7.04 5.79 -25.41
CA VAL A 312 -7.29 7.20 -25.20
C VAL A 312 -8.55 7.54 -25.97
N SER A 313 -9.67 7.59 -25.24
CA SER A 313 -11.04 7.65 -25.77
C SER A 313 -11.20 8.53 -27.00
N GLU A 314 -12.09 8.12 -27.91
CA GLU A 314 -12.51 8.84 -29.14
C GLU A 314 -12.63 10.37 -28.98
#